data_AF-A0A7S2YC88-F1
#
_entry.id   AF-A0A7S2YC88-F1
#
_cell.length_a   1.000
_cell.length_b   1.000
_cell.length_c   1.000
_cell.angle_alpha   90.00
_cell.angle_beta   90.00
_cell.angle_gamma   90.00
#
_symmetry.space_group_name_H-M   'P 1'
#
loop_
_entity.id
_entity.type
_entity.pdbx_description
1 polymer ?
#
loop_
_entity_poly.entity_id
_entity_poly.type
_entity_poly.pdbx_seq_one_letter_code
_entity_poly.pdbx_strand_id
1 'polypeptide(L)'
;RHSAYPDFAHRMGQDPQELQAQFEADNIPQSSSKMTTIFGISMGRYRQKFQMALVSEGLTKQDADTMGFLYHETIEEAVEVARQRCGDPQAPVGILTHGGITLPLLGPVGEDPQD
;
A
#
# COMPACT_ATOMS: atom_id res chain seq x y z
N ARG A 1 2.66 17.20 12.63
CA ARG A 1 2.16 16.12 13.54
C ARG A 1 3.26 15.06 13.60
N HIS A 2 3.76 14.69 14.79
CA HIS A 2 4.74 13.60 14.92
C HIS A 2 4.01 12.26 14.80
N SER A 3 4.42 11.42 13.85
CA SER A 3 3.94 10.03 13.74
C SER A 3 4.37 9.24 14.97
N ALA A 4 3.49 8.37 15.50
CA ALA A 4 3.87 7.42 16.56
C ALA A 4 4.94 6.41 16.11
N TYR A 5 5.19 6.35 14.80
CA TYR A 5 6.18 5.49 14.16
C TYR A 5 7.04 6.35 13.22
N PRO A 6 8.12 6.95 13.74
CA PRO A 6 8.96 7.86 12.96
C PRO A 6 9.68 7.18 11.79
N ASP A 7 9.84 5.86 11.84
CA ASP A 7 10.49 5.05 10.80
C ASP A 7 9.51 4.42 9.80
N PHE A 8 8.20 4.67 9.93
CA PHE A 8 7.17 3.96 9.19
C PHE A 8 7.34 4.06 7.68
N ALA A 9 7.51 5.28 7.16
CA ALA A 9 7.68 5.51 5.72
C ALA A 9 8.92 4.77 5.18
N HIS A 10 10.03 4.86 5.91
CA HIS A 10 11.28 4.18 5.55
C HIS A 10 11.11 2.66 5.53
N ARG A 11 10.52 2.09 6.59
CA ARG A 11 10.23 0.65 6.66
C ARG A 11 9.34 0.20 5.52
N MET A 12 8.34 0.99 5.16
CA MET A 12 7.48 0.63 4.04
C MET A 12 8.25 0.61 2.73
N GLY A 13 9.19 1.53 2.48
CA GLY A 13 9.98 1.59 1.24
C GLY A 13 10.98 0.45 1.03
N GLN A 14 11.40 -0.25 2.08
CA GLN A 14 12.46 -1.27 2.01
C GLN A 14 12.05 -2.53 1.23
N ASP A 15 13.06 -3.31 0.83
CA ASP A 15 12.86 -4.61 0.19
C ASP A 15 12.16 -5.59 1.15
N PRO A 16 11.06 -6.25 0.72
CA PRO A 16 10.30 -7.12 1.60
C PRO A 16 11.03 -8.42 1.97
N GLN A 17 12.01 -8.89 1.18
CA GLN A 17 12.79 -10.08 1.52
C GLN A 17 13.82 -9.76 2.60
N GLU A 18 14.48 -8.60 2.50
CA GLU A 18 15.40 -8.13 3.54
C GLU A 18 14.69 -7.91 4.88
N LEU A 19 13.51 -7.29 4.85
CA LEU A 19 12.70 -7.09 6.06
C LEU A 19 12.21 -8.42 6.66
N GLN A 20 11.83 -9.38 5.81
CA GLN A 20 11.43 -10.73 6.26
C GLN A 20 12.61 -11.43 6.95
N ALA A 21 13.81 -11.37 6.36
CA ALA A 21 15.01 -11.95 6.95
C ALA A 21 15.37 -11.29 8.30
N GLN A 22 15.26 -9.96 8.41
CA GLN A 22 15.45 -9.24 9.68
C GLN A 22 14.42 -9.67 10.73
N PHE A 23 13.16 -9.83 10.34
CA PHE A 23 12.08 -10.23 11.24
C PHE A 23 12.28 -11.67 11.76
N GLU A 24 12.60 -12.61 10.87
CA GLU A 24 12.84 -14.02 11.22
C GLU A 24 14.08 -14.21 12.11
N ALA A 25 15.12 -13.41 11.89
CA ALA A 25 16.33 -13.42 12.72
C ALA A 25 16.18 -12.65 14.05
N ASP A 26 14.99 -12.09 14.34
CA ASP A 26 14.75 -11.14 15.45
C ASP A 26 15.76 -9.99 15.50
N ASN A 27 16.27 -9.57 14.34
CA ASN A 27 17.30 -8.56 14.17
C ASN A 27 16.69 -7.23 13.69
N ILE A 28 15.71 -6.73 14.44
CA ILE A 28 15.02 -5.48 14.12
C ILE A 28 15.69 -4.34 14.90
N PRO A 29 16.20 -3.28 14.23
CA PRO A 29 16.72 -2.08 14.86
C PRO A 29 15.84 -1.56 15.99
N GLN A 30 16.45 -1.14 17.10
CA GLN A 30 15.73 -0.60 18.27
C GLN A 30 14.90 0.65 17.95
N SER A 31 15.26 1.40 16.91
CA SER A 31 14.50 2.54 16.39
C SER A 31 13.24 2.13 15.64
N SER A 32 12.95 0.84 15.53
CA SER A 32 11.87 0.27 14.76
C SER A 32 11.04 -0.71 15.58
N SER A 33 9.84 -1.02 15.10
CA SER A 33 8.96 -2.00 15.73
C SER A 33 8.77 -3.24 14.85
N LYS A 34 8.44 -4.37 15.49
CA LYS A 34 7.96 -5.58 14.80
C LYS A 34 6.75 -5.26 13.92
N MET A 35 5.85 -4.40 14.39
CA MET A 35 4.65 -4.02 13.66
C MET A 35 4.99 -3.26 12.38
N THR A 36 5.80 -2.21 12.44
CA THR A 36 6.23 -1.45 11.24
C THR A 36 7.00 -2.31 10.25
N THR A 37 7.77 -3.28 10.74
CA THR A 37 8.47 -4.27 9.91
C THR A 37 7.49 -5.17 9.15
N ILE A 38 6.46 -5.72 9.82
CA ILE A 38 5.42 -6.55 9.19
C ILE A 38 4.63 -5.77 8.13
N PHE A 39 4.28 -4.50 8.43
CA PHE A 39 3.64 -3.62 7.47
C PHE A 39 4.53 -3.38 6.25
N GLY A 40 5.83 -3.14 6.47
CA GLY A 40 6.80 -2.97 5.39
C GLY A 40 6.91 -4.19 4.49
N ILE A 41 6.99 -5.41 5.06
CA ILE A 41 6.99 -6.66 4.29
C ILE A 41 5.73 -6.76 3.42
N SER A 42 4.56 -6.51 4.01
CA SER A 42 3.27 -6.62 3.33
C SER A 42 3.16 -5.60 2.19
N MET A 43 3.49 -4.33 2.45
CA MET A 43 3.46 -3.28 1.44
C MET A 43 4.50 -3.49 0.35
N GLY A 44 5.70 -3.96 0.67
CA GLY A 44 6.71 -4.31 -0.32
C GLY A 44 6.22 -5.39 -1.28
N ARG A 45 5.56 -6.43 -0.77
CA ARG A 45 4.92 -7.46 -1.61
C ARG A 45 3.78 -6.92 -2.46
N TYR A 46 2.99 -5.98 -1.95
CA TYR A 46 1.95 -5.32 -2.76
C TYR A 46 2.57 -4.49 -3.88
N ARG A 47 3.61 -3.69 -3.61
CA ARG A 47 4.29 -2.87 -4.63
C ARG A 47 4.92 -3.70 -5.76
N GLN A 48 5.30 -4.95 -5.50
CA GLN A 48 5.78 -5.87 -6.53
C GLN A 48 4.68 -6.31 -7.51
N LYS A 49 3.40 -6.20 -7.13
CA LYS A 49 2.24 -6.65 -7.92
C LYS A 49 1.39 -5.50 -8.44
N PHE A 50 1.33 -4.41 -7.69
CA PHE A 50 0.44 -3.28 -7.93
C PHE A 50 1.24 -1.97 -7.91
N GLN A 51 0.89 -1.05 -8.79
CA GLN A 51 1.31 0.33 -8.60
C GLN A 51 0.42 0.97 -7.54
N MET A 52 1.06 1.45 -6.48
CA MET A 52 0.38 2.11 -5.37
C MET A 52 0.49 3.61 -5.53
N ALA A 53 -0.64 4.30 -5.39
CA ALA A 53 -0.74 5.75 -5.35
C ALA A 53 -1.23 6.21 -3.97
N LEU A 54 -0.77 7.37 -3.53
CA LEU A 54 -1.13 8.00 -2.27
C LEU A 54 -1.71 9.39 -2.54
N VAL A 55 -2.91 9.59 -2.01
CA VAL A 55 -3.54 10.90 -1.87
C VAL A 55 -3.70 11.15 -0.38
N SER A 56 -3.03 12.16 0.15
CA SER A 56 -3.03 12.41 1.60
C SER A 56 -2.76 13.88 1.91
N GLU A 57 -3.55 14.43 2.84
CA GLU A 57 -3.26 15.72 3.50
C GLU A 57 -2.26 15.58 4.66
N GLY A 58 -2.03 14.36 5.13
CA GLY A 58 -1.22 14.07 6.32
C GLY A 58 0.19 13.57 6.04
N LEU A 59 0.45 13.11 4.81
CA LEU A 59 1.74 12.61 4.35
C LEU A 59 2.23 13.45 3.17
N THR A 60 3.52 13.73 3.17
CA THR A 60 4.14 14.55 2.13
C THR A 60 4.47 13.72 0.90
N LYS A 61 4.73 14.40 -0.22
CA LYS A 61 5.33 13.77 -1.40
C LYS A 61 6.64 13.04 -1.08
N GLN A 62 7.47 13.60 -0.20
CA GLN A 62 8.71 12.95 0.23
C GLN A 62 8.46 11.64 0.96
N ASP A 63 7.43 11.57 1.80
CA ASP A 63 7.02 10.33 2.47
C ASP A 63 6.57 9.31 1.42
N ALA A 64 5.74 9.72 0.46
CA ALA A 64 5.27 8.86 -0.63
C ALA A 64 6.43 8.28 -1.45
N ASP A 65 7.36 9.15 -1.87
CA ASP A 65 8.57 8.76 -2.61
C ASP A 65 9.42 7.77 -1.78
N THR A 66 9.56 8.02 -0.46
CA THR A 66 10.25 7.10 0.46
C THR A 66 9.57 5.74 0.56
N MET A 67 8.23 5.70 0.53
CA MET A 67 7.44 4.48 0.60
C MET A 67 7.37 3.73 -0.74
N GLY A 68 7.83 4.35 -1.83
CA GLY A 68 7.72 3.83 -3.19
C GLY A 68 6.30 3.95 -3.77
N PHE A 69 5.55 4.97 -3.37
CA PHE A 69 4.21 5.27 -3.87
C PHE A 69 4.25 6.46 -4.84
N LEU A 70 3.33 6.48 -5.81
CA LEU A 70 3.06 7.71 -6.57
C LEU A 70 2.29 8.69 -5.68
N TYR A 71 2.70 9.95 -5.63
CA TYR A 71 1.96 10.99 -4.92
C TYR A 71 1.07 11.78 -5.87
N HIS A 72 -0.18 11.99 -5.48
CA HIS A 72 -1.13 12.86 -6.17
C HIS A 72 -1.83 13.76 -5.15
N GLU A 73 -2.22 14.96 -5.58
CA GLU A 73 -2.90 15.92 -4.71
C GLU A 73 -4.39 15.59 -4.56
N THR A 74 -4.97 14.92 -5.56
CA THR A 74 -6.40 14.62 -5.62
C THR A 74 -6.67 13.17 -6.02
N ILE A 75 -7.86 12.67 -5.63
CA ILE A 75 -8.30 11.31 -6.00
C ILE A 75 -8.54 11.23 -7.51
N GLU A 76 -9.10 12.29 -8.09
CA GLU A 76 -9.41 12.41 -9.51
C GLU A 76 -8.16 12.25 -10.37
N GLU A 77 -7.08 12.96 -10.01
CA GLU A 77 -5.78 12.85 -10.69
C GLU A 77 -5.23 11.42 -10.61
N ALA A 78 -5.24 10.83 -9.41
CA ALA A 78 -4.73 9.47 -9.19
C ALA A 78 -5.49 8.42 -10.03
N VAL A 79 -6.82 8.55 -10.12
CA VAL A 79 -7.67 7.64 -10.91
C VAL A 79 -7.42 7.82 -12.41
N GLU A 80 -7.29 9.05 -12.90
CA GLU A 80 -7.02 9.32 -14.31
C GLU A 80 -5.67 8.73 -14.74
N VAL A 81 -4.61 8.96 -13.96
CA VAL A 81 -3.28 8.38 -14.21
C VAL A 81 -3.32 6.85 -14.19
N ALA A 82 -4.07 6.26 -13.25
CA ALA A 82 -4.23 4.80 -13.19
C ALA A 82 -4.96 4.24 -14.44
N ARG A 83 -6.02 4.91 -14.92
CA ARG A 83 -6.75 4.51 -16.13
C ARG A 83 -5.91 4.61 -17.39
N GLN A 84 -5.16 5.70 -17.54
CA GLN A 84 -4.22 5.86 -18.66
C GLN A 84 -3.20 4.73 -18.70
N ARG A 85 -2.66 4.33 -17.53
CA ARG A 85 -1.74 3.19 -17.43
C ARG A 85 -2.40 1.87 -17.80
N CYS A 86 -3.66 1.65 -17.42
CA CYS A 86 -4.42 0.46 -17.81
C CYS A 86 -4.75 0.43 -19.32
N GLY A 87 -4.58 1.54 -20.03
CA GLY A 87 -4.88 1.65 -21.47
C GLY A 87 -6.38 1.76 -21.79
N ASP A 88 -7.21 1.97 -20.77
CA ASP A 88 -8.66 2.08 -20.93
C ASP A 88 -9.23 3.22 -20.05
N PRO A 89 -9.68 4.33 -20.65
CA PRO A 89 -10.27 5.45 -19.91
C PRO A 89 -11.63 5.09 -19.28
N GLN A 90 -12.26 4.00 -19.69
CA GLN A 90 -13.53 3.50 -19.15
C GLN A 90 -13.34 2.30 -18.22
N ALA A 91 -12.10 1.98 -17.83
CA ALA A 91 -11.84 0.87 -16.93
C ALA A 91 -12.69 1.01 -15.64
N PRO A 92 -13.36 -0.08 -15.21
CA PRO A 92 -14.19 -0.07 -14.02
C PRO A 92 -13.33 0.18 -12.77
N VAL A 93 -13.86 0.92 -11.81
CA VAL A 93 -13.19 1.27 -10.56
C VAL A 93 -13.91 0.58 -9.41
N GLY A 94 -13.17 -0.27 -8.68
CA GLY A 94 -13.62 -0.81 -7.40
C GLY A 94 -13.33 0.17 -6.28
N ILE A 95 -14.30 0.38 -5.37
CA ILE A 95 -14.15 1.31 -4.24
C ILE A 95 -14.29 0.53 -2.93
N LEU A 96 -13.27 0.62 -2.09
CA LEU A 96 -13.29 0.14 -0.70
C LEU A 96 -13.21 1.34 0.24
N THR A 97 -14.36 1.84 0.69
CA THR A 97 -14.44 3.05 1.52
C THR A 97 -13.77 2.88 2.89
N HIS A 98 -13.70 1.65 3.41
CA HIS A 98 -13.12 1.32 4.72
C HIS A 98 -12.12 0.15 4.62
N GLY A 99 -11.09 0.29 3.79
CA GLY A 99 -10.11 -0.77 3.50
C GLY A 99 -9.41 -1.36 4.73
N GLY A 100 -9.20 -0.58 5.80
CA GLY A 100 -8.55 -1.07 7.03
C GLY A 100 -9.37 -2.05 7.88
N ILE A 101 -10.68 -2.15 7.64
CA ILE A 101 -11.60 -3.04 8.38
C ILE A 101 -12.45 -3.91 7.46
N THR A 102 -12.23 -3.85 6.15
CA THR A 102 -12.99 -4.61 5.15
C THR A 102 -12.17 -5.82 4.71
N LEU A 103 -12.76 -7.01 4.80
CA LEU A 103 -12.18 -8.23 4.25
C LEU A 103 -12.88 -8.59 2.93
N PRO A 104 -12.28 -8.30 1.76
CA PRO A 104 -12.87 -8.70 0.49
C PRO A 104 -12.82 -10.24 0.38
N LEU A 105 -13.98 -10.86 0.22
CA LEU A 105 -14.08 -12.27 -0.10
C LEU A 105 -14.03 -12.44 -1.61
N LEU A 106 -13.11 -13.29 -2.08
CA LEU A 106 -13.13 -13.73 -3.48
C LEU A 106 -14.19 -14.82 -3.58
N GLY A 107 -15.27 -14.54 -4.31
CA GLY A 107 -16.26 -15.56 -4.65
C GLY A 107 -15.65 -16.65 -5.56
N PRO A 108 -16.28 -17.82 -5.67
CA PRO A 108 -15.96 -18.76 -6.74
C PRO A 108 -16.07 -18.02 -8.09
N VAL A 109 -15.08 -18.22 -8.96
CA VAL A 109 -15.11 -17.66 -10.31
C VAL A 109 -16.27 -18.34 -11.06
N GLY A 110 -17.40 -17.65 -11.20
CA GLY A 110 -18.49 -18.05 -12.10
C GLY A 110 -19.71 -18.73 -11.49
N GLU A 111 -19.98 -18.63 -10.18
CA GLU A 111 -21.31 -18.98 -9.66
C GLU A 111 -22.07 -17.71 -9.29
N ASP A 112 -23.08 -17.40 -10.11
CA ASP A 112 -24.15 -16.50 -9.69
C ASP A 112 -24.70 -17.00 -8.35
N PRO A 113 -24.90 -16.12 -7.35
CA PRO A 113 -25.64 -16.51 -6.17
C PRO A 113 -27.05 -16.88 -6.62
N GLN A 114 -27.35 -18.18 -6.68
CA GLN A 114 -28.70 -18.65 -6.91
C GLN A 114 -29.54 -18.28 -5.68
N ASP A 115 -30.52 -17.41 -5.93
CA ASP A 115 -31.79 -17.13 -5.22
C ASP A 115 -31.86 -17.39 -3.70
#